data_AF-A0A969VY78-F1
#
_entry.id   AF-A0A969VY78-F1
#
_cell.length_a   1.000
_cell.length_b   1.000
_cell.length_c   1.000
_cell.angle_alpha   90.00
_cell.angle_beta   90.00
_cell.angle_gamma   90.00
#
_symmetry.space_group_name_H-M   'P 1'
#
loop_
_entity.id
_entity.type
_entity.pdbx_description
1 polymer ?
#
loop_
_entity_poly.entity_id
_entity_poly.type
_entity_poly.pdbx_seq_one_letter_code
_entity_poly.pdbx_strand_id
1 'polypeptide(L)'
;MNKCNLIGAYIPAFGKIVSQMQHDLFHIYTVDEHILNVLRNLRRFAKDELKHEFPDCYDLFKNYKKKYILYLAALFHDIAKGRGGDHSELGAKDVDEFSKLNHLPVEDHALIKWLVKSHLIMSHTAQKLDLSDPRVIEDFAKKVTNKENLISLYLLTVADIRATSPHVWNQWKAILLKNLFKYTLNYLEQDKLSHEDSITERKEKAALILDNYNIKNHHYKTLWENFGKSYFYRYTEEEIAWQTRLLFSHIAPTKPIIRVRHRPNGEGIEVLIYQKNSTNIFNKTCHFFDEIGYNIAAAKIFTTQH
;
A
#
# COMPACT_ATOMS: atom_id res chain seq x y z
N MET A 1 -28.05 -10.76 -16.26
CA MET A 1 -27.93 -11.88 -15.30
C MET A 1 -28.32 -11.47 -13.88
N ASN A 2 -27.68 -10.48 -13.25
CA ASN A 2 -28.04 -10.08 -11.86
C ASN A 2 -29.51 -9.63 -11.72
N LYS A 3 -29.97 -8.71 -12.59
CA LYS A 3 -31.37 -8.23 -12.60
C LYS A 3 -32.44 -9.33 -12.75
N CYS A 4 -32.08 -10.47 -13.32
CA CYS A 4 -32.98 -11.62 -13.52
C CYS A 4 -32.77 -12.72 -12.47
N ASN A 5 -32.01 -12.44 -11.40
CA ASN A 5 -31.60 -13.38 -10.35
C ASN A 5 -30.84 -14.64 -10.83
N LEU A 6 -30.31 -14.63 -12.06
CA LEU A 6 -29.63 -15.80 -12.61
C LEU A 6 -28.30 -16.09 -11.90
N ILE A 7 -27.59 -15.04 -11.47
CA ILE A 7 -26.33 -15.17 -10.72
C ILE A 7 -26.62 -15.77 -9.34
N GLY A 8 -27.63 -15.27 -8.63
CA GLY A 8 -28.01 -15.77 -7.31
C GLY A 8 -28.52 -17.21 -7.34
N ALA A 9 -29.19 -17.62 -8.42
CA ALA A 9 -29.63 -19.01 -8.60
C ALA A 9 -28.44 -19.96 -8.84
N TYR A 10 -27.43 -19.53 -9.60
CA TYR A 10 -26.25 -20.33 -9.90
C TYR A 10 -25.21 -20.31 -8.76
N ILE A 11 -25.07 -19.19 -8.06
CA ILE A 11 -24.18 -19.00 -6.91
C ILE A 11 -25.05 -18.53 -5.74
N PRO A 12 -25.60 -19.47 -4.93
CA PRO A 12 -26.50 -19.13 -3.82
C PRO A 12 -25.92 -18.13 -2.82
N ALA A 13 -24.60 -18.18 -2.60
CA ALA A 13 -23.85 -17.21 -1.81
C ALA A 13 -24.04 -15.77 -2.31
N PHE A 14 -24.02 -15.56 -3.63
CA PHE A 14 -24.28 -14.26 -4.24
C PHE A 14 -25.73 -13.85 -4.07
N GLY A 15 -26.68 -14.79 -4.20
CA GLY A 15 -28.10 -14.51 -3.99
C GLY A 15 -28.42 -13.92 -2.61
N LYS A 16 -27.67 -14.31 -1.58
CA LYS A 16 -27.84 -13.84 -0.19
C LYS A 16 -27.42 -12.38 0.03
N ILE A 17 -26.55 -11.83 -0.82
CA ILE A 17 -26.01 -10.47 -0.68
C ILE A 17 -26.70 -9.45 -1.59
N VAL A 18 -27.65 -9.89 -2.43
CA VAL A 18 -28.38 -8.99 -3.33
C VAL A 18 -29.15 -7.95 -2.53
N SER A 19 -28.97 -6.68 -2.88
CA SER A 19 -29.58 -5.54 -2.18
C SER A 19 -29.16 -5.38 -0.70
N GLN A 20 -28.10 -6.05 -0.27
CA GLN A 20 -27.56 -5.91 1.08
C GLN A 20 -26.67 -4.67 1.15
N MET A 21 -27.02 -3.70 1.99
CA MET A 21 -26.18 -2.51 2.20
C MET A 21 -24.90 -2.84 2.99
N GLN A 22 -23.81 -2.20 2.60
CA GLN A 22 -22.57 -2.20 3.37
C GLN A 22 -22.65 -1.10 4.42
N HIS A 23 -22.65 -1.46 5.71
CA HIS A 23 -22.70 -0.51 6.80
C HIS A 23 -21.30 0.01 7.17
N ASP A 24 -20.63 0.68 6.22
CA ASP A 24 -19.40 1.42 6.49
C ASP A 24 -19.42 2.81 5.84
N LEU A 25 -18.46 3.66 6.24
CA LEU A 25 -18.43 5.08 5.88
C LEU A 25 -18.05 5.35 4.42
N PHE A 26 -17.64 4.34 3.65
CA PHE A 26 -17.02 4.52 2.35
C PHE A 26 -17.84 3.94 1.20
N HIS A 27 -18.63 2.90 1.47
CA HIS A 27 -19.45 2.24 0.47
C HIS A 27 -20.79 2.95 0.27
N ILE A 28 -21.05 3.33 -0.98
CA ILE A 28 -22.33 3.91 -1.41
C ILE A 28 -23.23 2.89 -2.13
N TYR A 29 -22.74 1.67 -2.33
CA TYR A 29 -23.39 0.60 -3.09
C TYR A 29 -23.73 -0.59 -2.18
N THR A 30 -24.76 -1.35 -2.57
CA THR A 30 -25.00 -2.68 -1.98
C THR A 30 -23.84 -3.62 -2.31
N VAL A 31 -23.68 -4.70 -1.54
CA VAL A 31 -22.58 -5.66 -1.73
C VAL A 31 -22.56 -6.21 -3.15
N ASP A 32 -23.72 -6.56 -3.71
CA ASP A 32 -23.81 -7.09 -5.08
C ASP A 32 -23.46 -6.04 -6.15
N GLU A 33 -23.94 -4.80 -6.01
CA GLU A 33 -23.60 -3.72 -6.93
C GLU A 33 -22.11 -3.35 -6.86
N HIS A 34 -21.53 -3.33 -5.65
CA HIS A 34 -20.11 -3.17 -5.45
C HIS A 34 -19.30 -4.25 -6.18
N ILE A 35 -19.61 -5.53 -5.98
CA ILE A 35 -18.93 -6.64 -6.67
C ILE A 35 -19.03 -6.51 -8.20
N LEU A 36 -20.20 -6.12 -8.73
CA LEU A 36 -20.37 -5.87 -10.16
C LEU A 36 -19.54 -4.68 -10.66
N ASN A 37 -19.35 -3.65 -9.84
CA ASN A 37 -18.45 -2.54 -10.13
C ASN A 37 -16.97 -2.97 -10.11
N VAL A 38 -16.55 -3.88 -9.21
CA VAL A 38 -15.20 -4.48 -9.22
C VAL A 38 -14.97 -5.22 -10.54
N LEU A 39 -15.91 -6.07 -10.95
CA LEU A 39 -15.87 -6.78 -12.23
C LEU A 39 -15.80 -5.81 -13.41
N ARG A 40 -16.58 -4.72 -13.37
CA ARG A 40 -16.53 -3.67 -14.39
C ARG A 40 -15.14 -3.05 -14.45
N ASN A 41 -14.51 -2.73 -13.32
CA ASN A 41 -13.17 -2.15 -13.28
C ASN A 41 -12.11 -3.11 -13.84
N LEU A 42 -12.15 -4.40 -13.49
CA LEU A 42 -11.29 -5.40 -14.12
C LEU A 42 -11.47 -5.46 -15.64
N ARG A 43 -12.72 -5.36 -16.13
CA ARG A 43 -12.99 -5.29 -17.58
C ARG A 43 -12.42 -4.03 -18.22
N ARG A 44 -12.33 -2.90 -17.52
CA ARG A 44 -11.70 -1.67 -18.04
C ARG A 44 -10.21 -1.87 -18.28
N PHE A 45 -9.51 -2.64 -17.43
CA PHE A 45 -8.09 -2.96 -17.64
C PHE A 45 -7.84 -3.75 -18.94
N ALA A 46 -8.86 -4.41 -19.49
CA ALA A 46 -8.75 -5.15 -20.74
C ALA A 46 -8.99 -4.30 -22.00
N LYS A 47 -9.42 -3.05 -21.87
CA LYS A 47 -9.86 -2.19 -22.98
C LYS A 47 -8.79 -1.19 -23.37
N ASP A 48 -8.29 -1.30 -24.60
CA ASP A 48 -7.25 -0.40 -25.15
C ASP A 48 -7.67 1.08 -25.08
N GLU A 49 -8.94 1.38 -25.39
CA GLU A 49 -9.51 2.75 -25.32
C GLU A 49 -9.45 3.38 -23.92
N LEU A 50 -9.40 2.54 -22.87
CA LEU A 50 -9.34 2.97 -21.46
C LEU A 50 -7.95 2.84 -20.84
N LYS A 51 -6.91 2.51 -21.63
CA LYS A 51 -5.53 2.37 -21.12
C LYS A 51 -5.08 3.62 -20.36
N HIS A 52 -5.46 4.81 -20.83
CA HIS A 52 -5.07 6.08 -20.24
C HIS A 52 -5.52 6.26 -18.78
N GLU A 53 -6.57 5.56 -18.35
CA GLU A 53 -7.02 5.61 -16.96
C GLU A 53 -6.07 4.89 -16.01
N PHE A 54 -5.43 3.82 -16.52
CA PHE A 54 -4.61 2.90 -15.73
C PHE A 54 -3.58 2.15 -16.58
N PRO A 55 -2.51 2.83 -17.01
CA PRO A 55 -1.52 2.22 -17.89
C PRO A 55 -0.88 0.96 -17.29
N ASP A 56 -0.49 1.01 -16.01
CA ASP A 56 0.17 -0.12 -15.34
C ASP A 56 -0.77 -1.33 -15.18
N CYS A 57 -2.03 -1.12 -14.76
CA CYS A 57 -2.99 -2.21 -14.59
C CYS A 57 -3.38 -2.80 -15.94
N TYR A 58 -3.50 -1.98 -16.98
CA TYR A 58 -3.75 -2.45 -18.35
C TYR A 58 -2.62 -3.39 -18.82
N ASP A 59 -1.36 -2.97 -18.69
CA ASP A 59 -0.22 -3.77 -19.18
C ASP A 59 -0.07 -5.07 -18.37
N LEU A 60 -0.29 -5.04 -17.04
CA LEU A 60 -0.32 -6.25 -16.21
C LEU A 60 -1.48 -7.18 -16.58
N PHE A 61 -2.70 -6.65 -16.73
CA PHE A 61 -3.89 -7.44 -17.02
C PHE A 61 -3.82 -8.07 -18.42
N LYS A 62 -3.30 -7.35 -19.42
CA LYS A 62 -3.11 -7.85 -20.78
C LYS A 62 -2.24 -9.11 -20.79
N ASN A 63 -1.12 -9.05 -20.07
CA ASN A 63 -0.14 -10.14 -19.94
C ASN A 63 -0.56 -11.24 -18.94
N TYR A 64 -1.61 -11.03 -18.15
CA TYR A 64 -2.13 -12.02 -17.21
C TYR A 64 -2.81 -13.18 -17.96
N LYS A 65 -2.29 -14.40 -17.82
CA LYS A 65 -2.72 -15.57 -18.61
C LYS A 65 -4.16 -15.99 -18.30
N LYS A 66 -4.44 -16.33 -17.04
CA LYS A 66 -5.72 -16.92 -16.61
C LYS A 66 -6.68 -15.86 -16.07
N LYS A 67 -7.12 -14.93 -16.92
CA LYS A 67 -7.97 -13.78 -16.53
C LYS A 67 -9.25 -14.16 -15.74
N TYR A 68 -9.79 -15.37 -15.94
CA TYR A 68 -10.95 -15.86 -15.18
C TYR A 68 -10.68 -15.96 -13.67
N ILE A 69 -9.44 -16.18 -13.24
CA ILE A 69 -9.06 -16.20 -11.81
C ILE A 69 -9.39 -14.85 -11.17
N LEU A 70 -9.06 -13.74 -11.82
CA LEU A 70 -9.36 -12.40 -11.31
C LEU A 70 -10.86 -12.13 -11.25
N TYR A 71 -11.62 -12.57 -12.26
CA TYR A 71 -13.08 -12.40 -12.26
C TYR A 71 -13.75 -13.24 -11.17
N LEU A 72 -13.29 -14.48 -10.95
CA LEU A 72 -13.80 -15.32 -9.87
C LEU A 72 -13.41 -14.75 -8.50
N ALA A 73 -12.15 -14.35 -8.31
CA ALA A 73 -11.73 -13.70 -7.07
C ALA A 73 -12.55 -12.43 -6.78
N ALA A 74 -12.78 -11.57 -7.78
CA ALA A 74 -13.64 -10.39 -7.63
C ALA A 74 -15.09 -10.74 -7.29
N LEU A 75 -15.64 -11.81 -7.86
CA LEU A 75 -16.99 -12.26 -7.55
C LEU A 75 -17.15 -12.74 -6.10
N PHE A 76 -16.09 -13.32 -5.53
CA PHE A 76 -16.11 -13.95 -4.21
C PHE A 76 -15.50 -13.12 -3.08
N HIS A 77 -14.73 -12.05 -3.36
CA HIS A 77 -13.95 -11.35 -2.31
C HIS A 77 -14.79 -10.87 -1.12
N ASP A 78 -16.00 -10.38 -1.39
CA ASP A 78 -16.93 -9.83 -0.40
C ASP A 78 -18.24 -10.62 -0.27
N ILE A 79 -18.34 -11.79 -0.92
CA ILE A 79 -19.60 -12.54 -1.07
C ILE A 79 -20.20 -13.05 0.25
N ALA A 80 -19.40 -13.04 1.32
CA ALA A 80 -19.81 -13.47 2.66
C ALA A 80 -20.04 -12.32 3.64
N LYS A 81 -20.08 -11.06 3.17
CA LYS A 81 -20.41 -9.90 4.03
C LYS A 81 -21.75 -10.08 4.74
N GLY A 82 -21.78 -9.68 6.01
CA GLY A 82 -22.96 -9.76 6.89
C GLY A 82 -23.35 -11.16 7.38
N ARG A 83 -22.52 -12.19 7.17
CA ARG A 83 -22.76 -13.54 7.72
C ARG A 83 -22.26 -13.76 9.16
N GLY A 84 -21.66 -12.73 9.77
CA GLY A 84 -21.01 -12.80 11.08
C GLY A 84 -19.63 -13.48 11.00
N GLY A 85 -18.64 -12.93 11.70
CA GLY A 85 -17.24 -13.39 11.61
C GLY A 85 -16.46 -12.76 10.44
N ASP A 86 -15.30 -13.34 10.10
CA ASP A 86 -14.43 -12.85 9.03
C ASP A 86 -14.98 -13.26 7.65
N HIS A 87 -15.46 -12.26 6.88
CA HIS A 87 -16.02 -12.47 5.55
C HIS A 87 -14.99 -13.00 4.55
N SER A 88 -13.70 -12.73 4.73
CA SER A 88 -12.65 -13.23 3.85
C SER A 88 -12.47 -14.75 4.02
N GLU A 89 -12.49 -15.22 5.27
CA GLU A 89 -12.42 -16.67 5.59
C GLU A 89 -13.69 -17.40 5.14
N LEU A 90 -14.86 -16.79 5.33
CA LEU A 90 -16.13 -17.37 4.89
C LEU A 90 -16.25 -17.38 3.35
N GLY A 91 -15.85 -16.32 2.67
CA GLY A 91 -15.80 -16.26 1.22
C GLY A 91 -14.83 -17.31 0.64
N ALA A 92 -13.70 -17.56 1.31
CA ALA A 92 -12.77 -18.62 0.93
C ALA A 92 -13.39 -20.03 1.02
N LYS A 93 -14.35 -20.26 1.93
CA LYS A 93 -15.14 -21.50 1.99
C LYS A 93 -16.15 -21.59 0.84
N ASP A 94 -16.80 -20.48 0.50
CA ASP A 94 -17.71 -20.42 -0.66
C ASP A 94 -16.96 -20.74 -1.97
N VAL A 95 -15.69 -20.33 -2.07
CA VAL A 95 -14.81 -20.70 -3.21
C VAL A 95 -14.53 -22.21 -3.24
N ASP A 96 -14.36 -22.88 -2.09
CA ASP A 96 -14.15 -24.34 -2.06
C ASP A 96 -15.37 -25.09 -2.64
N GLU A 97 -16.58 -24.67 -2.26
CA GLU A 97 -17.82 -25.26 -2.76
C GLU A 97 -17.99 -25.01 -4.27
N PHE A 98 -17.79 -23.77 -4.70
CA PHE A 98 -17.87 -23.40 -6.11
C PHE A 98 -16.85 -24.14 -6.97
N SER A 99 -15.61 -24.26 -6.47
CA SER A 99 -14.52 -24.97 -7.15
C SER A 99 -14.86 -26.44 -7.40
N LYS A 100 -15.41 -27.13 -6.39
CA LYS A 100 -15.84 -28.53 -6.50
C LYS A 100 -16.96 -28.71 -7.52
N LEU A 101 -17.96 -27.83 -7.49
CA LEU A 101 -19.10 -27.88 -8.41
C LEU A 101 -18.68 -27.65 -9.87
N ASN A 102 -17.67 -26.81 -10.10
CA ASN A 102 -17.24 -26.40 -11.44
C ASN A 102 -15.93 -27.05 -11.91
N HIS A 103 -15.42 -28.03 -11.17
CA HIS A 103 -14.21 -28.78 -11.49
C HIS A 103 -13.00 -27.87 -11.81
N LEU A 104 -12.80 -26.82 -11.00
CA LEU A 104 -11.66 -25.92 -11.22
C LEU A 104 -10.32 -26.66 -11.00
N PRO A 105 -9.28 -26.37 -11.79
CA PRO A 105 -7.94 -26.88 -11.54
C PRO A 105 -7.46 -26.51 -10.13
N VAL A 106 -6.74 -27.43 -9.48
CA VAL A 106 -6.28 -27.28 -8.08
C VAL A 106 -5.48 -25.99 -7.87
N GLU A 107 -4.59 -25.64 -8.81
CA GLU A 107 -3.78 -24.43 -8.73
C GLU A 107 -4.63 -23.14 -8.81
N ASP A 108 -5.65 -23.13 -9.68
CA ASP A 108 -6.52 -21.97 -9.85
C ASP A 108 -7.42 -21.79 -8.65
N HIS A 109 -7.97 -22.89 -8.12
CA HIS A 109 -8.72 -22.91 -6.87
C HIS A 109 -7.91 -22.33 -5.72
N ALA A 110 -6.65 -22.78 -5.56
CA ALA A 110 -5.77 -22.30 -4.51
C ALA A 110 -5.52 -20.79 -4.61
N LEU A 111 -5.27 -20.28 -5.82
CA LEU A 111 -5.05 -18.86 -6.06
C LEU A 111 -6.32 -18.03 -5.82
N ILE A 112 -7.48 -18.44 -6.34
CA ILE A 112 -8.76 -17.74 -6.12
C ILE A 112 -9.07 -17.68 -4.62
N LYS A 113 -8.94 -18.81 -3.92
CA LYS A 113 -9.18 -18.90 -2.48
C LYS A 113 -8.24 -17.98 -1.71
N TRP A 114 -6.95 -17.98 -2.04
CA TRP A 114 -5.97 -17.11 -1.40
C TRP A 114 -6.26 -15.63 -1.65
N LEU A 115 -6.65 -15.25 -2.88
CA LEU A 115 -7.03 -13.88 -3.22
C LEU A 115 -8.24 -13.42 -2.41
N VAL A 116 -9.29 -14.22 -2.32
CA VAL A 116 -10.48 -13.90 -1.50
C VAL A 116 -10.11 -13.75 -0.04
N LYS A 117 -9.31 -14.69 0.51
CA LYS A 117 -8.85 -14.62 1.90
C LYS A 117 -7.95 -13.40 2.18
N SER A 118 -7.19 -12.95 1.18
CA SER A 118 -6.14 -11.94 1.36
C SER A 118 -6.50 -10.57 0.77
N HIS A 119 -7.70 -10.36 0.23
CA HIS A 119 -8.00 -9.17 -0.59
C HIS A 119 -7.76 -7.83 0.14
N LEU A 120 -7.86 -7.80 1.47
CA LEU A 120 -7.61 -6.60 2.28
C LEU A 120 -6.13 -6.32 2.56
N ILE A 121 -5.23 -7.30 2.44
CA ILE A 121 -3.86 -7.16 2.98
C ILE A 121 -3.06 -6.09 2.25
N MET A 122 -3.27 -5.91 0.94
CA MET A 122 -2.53 -4.91 0.16
C MET A 122 -2.99 -3.49 0.48
N SER A 123 -4.31 -3.29 0.53
CA SER A 123 -4.91 -2.00 0.91
C SER A 123 -4.47 -1.60 2.33
N HIS A 124 -4.51 -2.54 3.28
CA HIS A 124 -4.06 -2.32 4.65
C HIS A 124 -2.57 -1.96 4.71
N THR A 125 -1.69 -2.78 4.11
CA THR A 125 -0.24 -2.53 4.12
C THR A 125 0.11 -1.19 3.49
N ALA A 126 -0.44 -0.89 2.31
CA ALA A 126 -0.12 0.34 1.58
C ALA A 126 -0.57 1.60 2.33
N GLN A 127 -1.69 1.56 3.05
CA GLN A 127 -2.28 2.74 3.68
C GLN A 127 -1.95 2.90 5.17
N LYS A 128 -1.58 1.82 5.86
CA LYS A 128 -1.38 1.82 7.32
C LYS A 128 0.06 1.59 7.75
N LEU A 129 0.93 1.11 6.86
CA LEU A 129 2.33 0.80 7.18
C LEU A 129 3.29 1.72 6.43
N ASP A 130 4.49 1.88 6.97
CA ASP A 130 5.54 2.69 6.37
C ASP A 130 6.29 1.90 5.30
N LEU A 131 5.98 2.17 4.03
CA LEU A 131 6.58 1.49 2.88
C LEU A 131 8.07 1.78 2.68
N SER A 132 8.63 2.74 3.41
CA SER A 132 10.08 2.98 3.38
C SER A 132 10.85 1.94 4.20
N ASP A 133 10.21 1.34 5.22
CA ASP A 133 10.79 0.30 6.07
C ASP A 133 10.88 -1.03 5.28
N PRO A 134 12.10 -1.52 4.98
CA PRO A 134 12.28 -2.74 4.20
C PRO A 134 11.63 -3.98 4.84
N ARG A 135 11.44 -3.99 6.17
CA ARG A 135 10.78 -5.10 6.88
C ARG A 135 9.30 -5.20 6.51
N VAL A 136 8.64 -4.06 6.28
CA VAL A 136 7.25 -4.05 5.81
C VAL A 136 7.16 -4.69 4.42
N ILE A 137 8.14 -4.41 3.56
CA ILE A 137 8.22 -4.98 2.20
C ILE A 137 8.51 -6.48 2.28
N GLU A 138 9.46 -6.91 3.12
CA GLU A 138 9.75 -8.32 3.34
C GLU A 138 8.54 -9.08 3.89
N ASP A 139 7.89 -8.56 4.93
CA ASP A 139 6.73 -9.21 5.55
C ASP A 139 5.56 -9.33 4.57
N PHE A 140 5.37 -8.31 3.73
CA PHE A 140 4.38 -8.38 2.66
C PHE A 140 4.79 -9.38 1.57
N ALA A 141 6.07 -9.40 1.18
CA ALA A 141 6.61 -10.37 0.23
C ALA A 141 6.42 -11.82 0.70
N LYS A 142 6.65 -12.09 2.00
CA LYS A 142 6.41 -13.40 2.63
C LYS A 142 4.93 -13.80 2.57
N LYS A 143 3.99 -12.85 2.67
CA LYS A 143 2.55 -13.11 2.57
C LYS A 143 2.12 -13.40 1.13
N VAL A 144 2.60 -12.63 0.16
CA VAL A 144 2.26 -12.84 -1.26
C VAL A 144 3.01 -14.01 -1.89
N THR A 145 4.17 -14.39 -1.33
CA THR A 145 5.04 -15.53 -1.70
C THR A 145 5.68 -15.47 -3.09
N ASN A 146 4.96 -15.05 -4.13
CA ASN A 146 5.46 -15.04 -5.51
C ASN A 146 4.86 -13.89 -6.34
N LYS A 147 5.42 -13.72 -7.56
CA LYS A 147 5.04 -12.66 -8.50
C LYS A 147 3.60 -12.78 -9.01
N GLU A 148 3.10 -13.99 -9.21
CA GLU A 148 1.73 -14.22 -9.71
C GLU A 148 0.70 -13.76 -8.68
N ASN A 149 0.87 -14.15 -7.42
CA ASN A 149 0.04 -13.71 -6.30
C ASN A 149 0.08 -12.19 -6.14
N LEU A 150 1.27 -11.58 -6.22
CA LEU A 150 1.44 -10.12 -6.12
C LEU A 150 0.68 -9.38 -7.22
N ILE A 151 0.83 -9.79 -8.49
CA ILE A 151 0.12 -9.18 -9.63
C ILE A 151 -1.40 -9.36 -9.47
N SER A 152 -1.81 -10.56 -9.07
CA SER A 152 -3.22 -10.90 -8.91
C SER A 152 -3.90 -10.04 -7.84
N LEU A 153 -3.24 -9.92 -6.68
CA LEU A 153 -3.72 -9.12 -5.56
C LEU A 153 -3.72 -7.63 -5.89
N TYR A 154 -2.70 -7.13 -6.60
CA TYR A 154 -2.63 -5.72 -7.03
C TYR A 154 -3.80 -5.35 -7.95
N LEU A 155 -4.04 -6.15 -9.00
CA LEU A 155 -5.14 -5.91 -9.94
C LEU A 155 -6.50 -5.95 -9.24
N LEU A 156 -6.71 -6.92 -8.34
CA LEU A 156 -7.95 -7.02 -7.56
C LEU A 156 -8.12 -5.81 -6.64
N THR A 157 -7.08 -5.42 -5.90
CA THR A 157 -7.12 -4.30 -4.95
C THR A 157 -7.41 -2.97 -5.63
N VAL A 158 -6.79 -2.70 -6.79
CA VAL A 158 -7.06 -1.45 -7.53
C VAL A 158 -8.49 -1.42 -8.06
N ALA A 159 -8.99 -2.55 -8.58
CA ALA A 159 -10.37 -2.65 -9.06
C ALA A 159 -11.39 -2.48 -7.93
N ASP A 160 -11.11 -3.07 -6.77
CA ASP A 160 -11.92 -3.01 -5.55
C ASP A 160 -12.01 -1.58 -5.00
N ILE A 161 -10.87 -0.94 -4.70
CA ILE A 161 -10.86 0.42 -4.13
C ILE A 161 -11.60 1.41 -5.05
N ARG A 162 -11.53 1.25 -6.38
CA ARG A 162 -12.31 2.09 -7.30
C ARG A 162 -13.80 1.79 -7.35
N ALA A 163 -14.22 0.60 -6.94
CA ALA A 163 -15.62 0.22 -6.89
C ALA A 163 -16.31 0.68 -5.60
N THR A 164 -15.56 1.16 -4.61
CA THR A 164 -16.13 1.62 -3.32
C THR A 164 -16.95 2.91 -3.47
N SER A 165 -16.33 4.02 -3.88
CA SER A 165 -16.99 5.28 -4.25
C SER A 165 -16.04 6.23 -5.02
N PRO A 166 -16.58 7.25 -5.72
CA PRO A 166 -15.77 8.21 -6.48
C PRO A 166 -14.75 9.00 -5.65
N HIS A 167 -15.00 9.17 -4.34
CA HIS A 167 -14.14 9.96 -3.46
C HIS A 167 -13.01 9.15 -2.80
N VAL A 168 -13.13 7.81 -2.82
CA VAL A 168 -12.14 6.95 -2.15
C VAL A 168 -10.87 6.82 -3.00
N TRP A 169 -10.99 6.72 -4.32
CA TRP A 169 -9.82 6.61 -5.20
C TRP A 169 -9.20 7.99 -5.48
N ASN A 170 -7.91 8.14 -5.21
CA ASN A 170 -7.16 9.35 -5.51
C ASN A 170 -5.69 9.03 -5.89
N GLN A 171 -4.99 10.04 -6.41
CA GLN A 171 -3.62 9.88 -6.89
C GLN A 171 -2.65 9.39 -5.80
N TRP A 172 -2.84 9.85 -4.56
CA TRP A 172 -2.00 9.43 -3.44
C TRP A 172 -2.14 7.93 -3.13
N LYS A 173 -3.37 7.39 -3.06
CA LYS A 173 -3.57 5.94 -2.89
C LYS A 173 -3.02 5.14 -4.05
N ALA A 174 -3.16 5.64 -5.27
CA ALA A 174 -2.58 5.01 -6.45
C ALA A 174 -1.04 4.88 -6.31
N ILE A 175 -0.37 5.93 -5.84
CA ILE A 175 1.08 5.93 -5.59
C ILE A 175 1.45 4.93 -4.50
N LEU A 176 0.73 4.86 -3.38
CA LEU A 176 1.04 3.90 -2.30
C LEU A 176 0.95 2.45 -2.78
N LEU A 177 -0.13 2.09 -3.47
CA LEU A 177 -0.31 0.74 -4.00
C LEU A 177 0.76 0.40 -5.04
N LYS A 178 1.07 1.35 -5.93
CA LYS A 178 2.11 1.19 -6.95
C LYS A 178 3.50 1.04 -6.33
N ASN A 179 3.81 1.80 -5.30
CA ASN A 179 5.09 1.72 -4.59
C ASN A 179 5.24 0.37 -3.87
N LEU A 180 4.22 -0.05 -3.12
CA LEU A 180 4.21 -1.37 -2.48
C LEU A 180 4.42 -2.47 -3.52
N PHE A 181 3.65 -2.44 -4.62
CA PHE A 181 3.81 -3.40 -5.71
C PHE A 181 5.25 -3.44 -6.25
N LYS A 182 5.82 -2.28 -6.60
CA LYS A 182 7.17 -2.20 -7.17
C LYS A 182 8.24 -2.67 -6.20
N TYR A 183 8.18 -2.23 -4.94
CA TYR A 183 9.16 -2.62 -3.93
C TYR A 183 9.10 -4.12 -3.64
N THR A 184 7.90 -4.68 -3.53
CA THR A 184 7.74 -6.12 -3.33
C THR A 184 8.16 -6.92 -4.56
N LEU A 185 7.84 -6.45 -5.78
CA LEU A 185 8.28 -7.11 -7.01
C LEU A 185 9.80 -7.15 -7.09
N ASN A 186 10.46 -6.02 -6.83
CA ASN A 186 11.91 -5.94 -6.78
C ASN A 186 12.50 -6.88 -5.72
N TYR A 187 11.89 -6.95 -4.53
CA TYR A 187 12.32 -7.88 -3.48
C TYR A 187 12.17 -9.35 -3.87
N LEU A 188 11.14 -9.70 -4.65
CA LEU A 188 10.93 -11.07 -5.13
C LEU A 188 11.85 -11.44 -6.31
N GLU A 189 12.28 -10.47 -7.10
CA GLU A 189 13.14 -10.66 -8.29
C GLU A 189 14.64 -10.56 -7.99
N GLN A 190 15.02 -9.70 -7.05
CA GLN A 190 16.40 -9.60 -6.59
C GLN A 190 16.68 -10.67 -5.53
N ASP A 191 17.90 -11.19 -5.50
CA ASP A 191 18.36 -12.17 -4.51
C ASP A 191 18.44 -11.49 -3.13
N LYS A 192 17.27 -11.35 -2.47
CA LYS A 192 17.01 -10.87 -1.10
C LYS A 192 18.19 -10.10 -0.50
N LEU A 193 18.48 -8.89 -0.99
CA LEU A 193 19.44 -8.02 -0.32
C LEU A 193 19.05 -7.96 1.16
N SER A 194 20.00 -8.27 2.04
CA SER A 194 19.74 -8.23 3.47
C SER A 194 19.28 -6.83 3.84
N HIS A 195 18.49 -6.73 4.90
CA HIS A 195 18.07 -5.44 5.45
C HIS A 195 19.28 -4.54 5.75
N GLU A 196 20.39 -5.16 6.13
CA GLU A 196 21.65 -4.45 6.39
C GLU A 196 22.32 -3.96 5.10
N ASP A 197 22.20 -4.69 4.00
CA ASP A 197 22.74 -4.28 2.70
C ASP A 197 21.98 -3.07 2.17
N SER A 198 20.65 -3.05 2.30
CA SER A 198 19.82 -1.91 1.89
C SER A 198 20.13 -0.64 2.71
N ILE A 199 20.36 -0.75 4.02
CA ILE A 199 20.81 0.39 4.83
C ILE A 199 22.17 0.88 4.34
N THR A 200 23.09 -0.05 4.08
CA THR A 200 24.45 0.28 3.69
C THR A 200 24.45 1.04 2.37
N GLU A 201 23.75 0.52 1.37
CA GLU A 201 23.56 1.18 0.08
C GLU A 201 22.92 2.56 0.23
N ARG A 202 21.88 2.69 1.08
CA ARG A 202 21.21 3.98 1.29
C ARG A 202 22.12 5.00 1.98
N LYS A 203 22.94 4.57 2.94
CA LYS A 203 23.96 5.39 3.59
C LYS A 203 25.05 5.82 2.62
N GLU A 204 25.48 4.93 1.73
CA GLU A 204 26.45 5.24 0.68
C GLU A 204 25.89 6.27 -0.31
N LYS A 205 24.67 6.07 -0.81
CA LYS A 205 23.98 7.04 -1.67
C LYS A 205 23.81 8.40 -0.99
N ALA A 206 23.39 8.43 0.26
CA ALA A 206 23.29 9.67 1.03
C ALA A 206 24.66 10.35 1.23
N ALA A 207 25.72 9.57 1.48
CA ALA A 207 27.09 10.09 1.60
C ALA A 207 27.58 10.71 0.28
N LEU A 208 27.30 10.10 -0.86
CA LEU A 208 27.60 10.66 -2.18
C LEU A 208 26.91 12.02 -2.40
N ILE A 209 25.64 12.14 -1.97
CA ILE A 209 24.93 13.43 -2.02
C ILE A 209 25.60 14.46 -1.11
N LEU A 210 26.02 14.07 0.10
CA LEU A 210 26.70 14.95 1.05
C LEU A 210 28.08 15.41 0.57
N ASP A 211 28.80 14.55 -0.15
CA ASP A 211 30.10 14.87 -0.73
C ASP A 211 30.02 16.03 -1.74
N ASN A 212 28.92 16.14 -2.49
CA ASN A 212 28.67 17.29 -3.39
C ASN A 212 28.55 18.63 -2.64
N TYR A 213 28.30 18.59 -1.33
CA TYR A 213 28.28 19.77 -0.45
C TYR A 213 29.56 19.93 0.37
N ASN A 214 30.62 19.18 0.05
CA ASN A 214 31.87 19.11 0.82
C ASN A 214 31.68 18.64 2.28
N ILE A 215 30.60 17.92 2.56
CA ILE A 215 30.33 17.38 3.89
C ILE A 215 30.87 15.94 3.95
N LYS A 216 32.04 15.79 4.56
CA LYS A 216 32.72 14.50 4.75
C LYS A 216 32.21 13.72 5.96
N ASN A 217 32.48 12.41 5.97
CA ASN A 217 32.03 11.45 6.99
C ASN A 217 32.23 11.94 8.44
N HIS A 218 33.38 12.53 8.75
CA HIS A 218 33.70 13.00 10.10
C HIS A 218 32.76 14.09 10.61
N HIS A 219 32.08 14.85 9.74
CA HIS A 219 31.11 15.87 10.16
C HIS A 219 29.81 15.28 10.71
N TYR A 220 29.38 14.11 10.23
CA TYR A 220 28.05 13.56 10.53
C TYR A 220 28.06 12.16 11.16
N LYS A 221 29.24 11.55 11.33
CA LYS A 221 29.37 10.20 11.90
C LYS A 221 28.62 10.05 13.22
N THR A 222 28.85 10.93 14.18
CA THR A 222 28.18 10.91 15.50
C THR A 222 26.67 11.13 15.37
N LEU A 223 26.23 12.01 14.47
CA LEU A 223 24.80 12.23 14.22
C LEU A 223 24.14 10.93 13.71
N TRP A 224 24.77 10.26 12.75
CA TRP A 224 24.27 9.02 12.17
C TRP A 224 24.28 7.86 13.17
N GLU A 225 25.26 7.81 14.07
CA GLU A 225 25.27 6.88 15.21
C GLU A 225 24.07 7.14 16.13
N ASN A 226 23.82 8.40 16.51
CA ASN A 226 22.69 8.79 17.37
C ASN A 226 21.32 8.55 16.71
N PHE A 227 21.24 8.61 15.39
CA PHE A 227 20.05 8.24 14.63
C PHE A 227 19.75 6.74 14.69
N GLY A 228 20.78 5.90 14.78
CA GLY A 228 20.63 4.44 14.82
C GLY A 228 20.06 3.83 13.53
N LYS A 229 20.04 2.49 13.45
CA LYS A 229 19.64 1.76 12.23
C LYS A 229 18.20 2.07 11.79
N SER A 230 17.28 2.23 12.73
CA SER A 230 15.85 2.44 12.45
C SER A 230 15.54 3.71 11.68
N TYR A 231 16.35 4.76 11.84
CA TYR A 231 16.23 5.98 11.05
C TYR A 231 16.50 5.72 9.56
N PHE A 232 17.57 4.98 9.24
CA PHE A 232 17.96 4.72 7.86
C PHE A 232 16.98 3.81 7.12
N TYR A 233 16.15 3.04 7.84
CA TYR A 233 15.02 2.35 7.22
C TYR A 233 13.93 3.31 6.77
N ARG A 234 13.66 4.40 7.49
CA ARG A 234 12.47 5.26 7.27
C ARG A 234 12.67 6.41 6.29
N TYR A 235 13.91 6.82 6.10
CA TYR A 235 14.25 7.96 5.26
C TYR A 235 14.99 7.49 4.02
N THR A 236 14.63 8.07 2.88
CA THR A 236 15.33 7.96 1.60
C THR A 236 16.71 8.61 1.66
N GLU A 237 17.60 8.28 0.74
CA GLU A 237 18.93 8.86 0.64
C GLU A 237 18.90 10.40 0.51
N GLU A 238 17.93 10.98 -0.21
CA GLU A 238 17.78 12.43 -0.33
C GLU A 238 17.27 13.08 0.96
N GLU A 239 16.34 12.43 1.67
CA GLU A 239 15.88 12.87 2.99
C GLU A 239 17.03 12.79 4.00
N ILE A 240 17.78 11.68 4.03
CA ILE A 240 18.94 11.49 4.92
C ILE A 240 19.97 12.58 4.66
N ALA A 241 20.35 12.83 3.41
CA ALA A 241 21.33 13.85 3.06
C ALA A 241 20.84 15.25 3.45
N TRP A 242 19.56 15.58 3.18
CA TRP A 242 18.98 16.86 3.56
C TRP A 242 18.95 17.09 5.07
N GLN A 243 18.45 16.12 5.84
CA GLN A 243 18.39 16.21 7.30
C GLN A 243 19.79 16.28 7.90
N THR A 244 20.73 15.49 7.39
CA THR A 244 22.13 15.52 7.82
C THR A 244 22.72 16.91 7.65
N ARG A 245 22.58 17.54 6.47
CA ARG A 245 23.06 18.91 6.18
C ARG A 245 22.56 19.96 7.17
N LEU A 246 21.34 19.78 7.67
CA LEU A 246 20.70 20.73 8.59
C LEU A 246 21.07 20.49 10.05
N LEU A 247 21.37 19.23 10.41
CA LEU A 247 21.48 18.79 11.80
C LEU A 247 22.91 18.49 12.24
N PHE A 248 23.87 18.30 11.33
CA PHE A 248 25.23 17.88 11.72
C PHE A 248 25.95 18.91 12.62
N SER A 249 25.62 20.20 12.50
CA SER A 249 26.12 21.26 13.38
C SER A 249 25.37 21.38 14.71
N HIS A 250 24.37 20.52 14.94
CA HIS A 250 23.44 20.61 16.07
C HIS A 250 23.23 19.24 16.75
N ILE A 251 24.31 18.64 17.24
CA ILE A 251 24.27 17.27 17.80
C ILE A 251 23.43 17.16 19.09
N ALA A 252 23.38 18.23 19.91
CA ALA A 252 22.59 18.28 21.14
C ALA A 252 21.94 19.67 21.31
N PRO A 253 20.90 19.98 20.50
CA PRO A 253 20.32 21.31 20.49
C PRO A 253 19.47 21.51 21.75
N THR A 254 19.65 22.67 22.41
CA THR A 254 18.83 23.07 23.57
C THR A 254 17.49 23.68 23.17
N LYS A 255 17.34 24.09 21.90
CA LYS A 255 16.10 24.61 21.31
C LYS A 255 15.65 23.75 20.13
N PRO A 256 14.34 23.65 19.85
CA PRO A 256 13.84 22.97 18.67
C PRO A 256 14.44 23.52 17.38
N ILE A 257 14.82 22.62 16.47
CA ILE A 257 15.25 22.95 15.10
C ILE A 257 14.09 22.63 14.17
N ILE A 258 13.57 23.67 13.54
CA ILE A 258 12.50 23.57 12.55
C ILE A 258 13.05 24.03 11.20
N ARG A 259 12.86 23.22 10.16
CA ARG A 259 13.28 23.53 8.79
C ARG A 259 12.15 23.16 7.83
N VAL A 260 11.97 23.96 6.80
CA VAL A 260 10.92 23.77 5.79
C VAL A 260 11.58 23.76 4.42
N ARG A 261 11.14 22.85 3.55
CA ARG A 261 11.46 22.87 2.12
C ARG A 261 10.21 22.57 1.30
N HIS A 262 10.21 22.97 0.02
CA HIS A 262 9.30 22.36 -0.94
C HIS A 262 9.71 20.91 -1.17
N ARG A 263 8.73 20.02 -1.37
CA ARG A 263 9.06 18.65 -1.78
C ARG A 263 9.74 18.68 -3.15
N PRO A 264 10.74 17.82 -3.41
CA PRO A 264 11.42 17.78 -4.72
C PRO A 264 10.47 17.54 -5.91
N ASN A 265 9.34 16.86 -5.69
CA ASN A 265 8.31 16.61 -6.70
C ASN A 265 7.30 17.76 -6.88
N GLY A 266 7.46 18.87 -6.16
CA GLY A 266 6.57 20.04 -6.22
C GLY A 266 5.24 19.90 -5.47
N GLU A 267 4.94 18.73 -4.89
CA GLU A 267 3.67 18.46 -4.22
C GLU A 267 3.74 18.82 -2.72
N GLY A 268 3.60 20.12 -2.42
CA GLY A 268 3.48 20.63 -1.06
C GLY A 268 4.82 20.94 -0.37
N ILE A 269 4.75 21.11 0.94
CA ILE A 269 5.89 21.43 1.80
C ILE A 269 6.25 20.25 2.70
N GLU A 270 7.53 20.13 2.99
CA GLU A 270 8.07 19.17 3.96
C GLU A 270 8.67 19.94 5.13
N VAL A 271 8.27 19.56 6.34
CA VAL A 271 8.72 20.21 7.58
C VAL A 271 9.49 19.20 8.42
N LEU A 272 10.76 19.52 8.69
CA LEU A 272 11.60 18.80 9.65
C LEU A 272 11.49 19.47 11.01
N ILE A 273 11.16 18.69 12.04
CA ILE A 273 11.13 19.12 13.44
C ILE A 273 12.07 18.20 14.22
N TYR A 274 13.17 18.76 14.73
CA TYR A 274 14.14 18.05 15.55
C TYR A 274 14.24 18.73 16.92
N GLN A 275 13.80 18.04 17.97
CA GLN A 275 13.76 18.55 19.33
C GLN A 275 13.81 17.41 20.35
N LYS A 276 14.12 17.75 21.60
CA LYS A 276 14.09 16.81 22.72
C LYS A 276 12.68 16.21 22.86
N ASN A 277 12.62 14.90 23.06
CA ASN A 277 11.36 14.18 23.20
C ASN A 277 10.52 14.76 24.35
N SER A 278 9.24 14.97 24.11
CA SER A 278 8.30 15.52 25.10
C SER A 278 6.89 14.94 24.90
N THR A 279 6.09 14.99 25.95
CA THR A 279 4.73 14.44 25.94
C THR A 279 3.87 15.11 24.88
N ASN A 280 3.19 14.28 24.08
CA ASN A 280 2.23 14.70 23.04
C ASN A 280 2.81 15.56 21.92
N ILE A 281 4.12 15.49 21.66
CA ILE A 281 4.80 16.26 20.60
C ILE A 281 4.13 16.12 19.23
N PHE A 282 3.73 14.89 18.87
CA PHE A 282 3.05 14.62 17.61
C PHE A 282 1.68 15.29 17.54
N ASN A 283 0.87 15.13 18.58
CA ASN A 283 -0.46 15.75 18.65
C ASN A 283 -0.37 17.29 18.58
N LYS A 284 0.56 17.90 19.34
CA LYS A 284 0.81 19.35 19.30
C LYS A 284 1.20 19.83 17.90
N THR A 285 2.03 19.05 17.21
CA THR A 285 2.45 19.37 15.84
C THR A 285 1.28 19.28 14.88
N CYS A 286 0.46 18.23 14.96
CA CYS A 286 -0.72 18.07 14.12
C CYS A 286 -1.74 19.19 14.36
N HIS A 287 -1.99 19.53 15.62
CA HIS A 287 -2.88 20.62 16.00
C HIS A 287 -2.42 21.97 15.42
N PHE A 288 -1.12 22.26 15.50
CA PHE A 288 -0.58 23.48 14.91
C PHE A 288 -0.89 23.59 13.41
N PHE A 289 -0.67 22.52 12.63
CA PHE A 289 -0.95 22.52 11.20
C PHE A 289 -2.45 22.62 10.89
N ASP A 290 -3.30 21.98 11.69
CA ASP A 290 -4.75 22.08 11.59
C ASP A 290 -5.24 23.52 11.83
N GLU A 291 -4.72 24.19 12.87
CA GLU A 291 -5.07 25.59 13.20
C GLU A 291 -4.73 26.57 12.06
N ILE A 292 -3.63 26.33 11.35
CA ILE A 292 -3.23 27.18 10.20
C ILE A 292 -3.84 26.70 8.87
N GLY A 293 -4.73 25.71 8.89
CA GLY A 293 -5.46 25.24 7.71
C GLY A 293 -4.65 24.36 6.75
N TYR A 294 -3.59 23.70 7.24
CA TYR A 294 -2.77 22.79 6.44
C TYR A 294 -3.11 21.32 6.73
N ASN A 295 -3.37 20.56 5.66
CA ASN A 295 -3.55 19.11 5.74
C ASN A 295 -2.20 18.38 5.80
N ILE A 296 -2.08 17.39 6.68
CA ILE A 296 -0.90 16.53 6.78
C ILE A 296 -1.10 15.30 5.89
N ALA A 297 -0.40 15.25 4.75
CA ALA A 297 -0.45 14.11 3.83
C ALA A 297 0.34 12.88 4.33
N ALA A 298 1.43 13.12 5.06
CA ALA A 298 2.26 12.08 5.66
C ALA A 298 3.07 12.67 6.81
N ALA A 299 3.38 11.85 7.82
CA ALA A 299 4.29 12.21 8.89
C ALA A 299 5.17 11.02 9.27
N LYS A 300 6.47 11.28 9.45
CA LYS A 300 7.45 10.32 9.96
C LYS A 300 7.92 10.81 11.33
N ILE A 301 7.76 9.97 12.35
CA ILE A 301 8.25 10.28 13.70
C ILE A 301 9.32 9.27 14.09
N PHE A 302 10.40 9.76 14.69
CA PHE A 302 11.50 8.92 15.15
C PHE A 302 12.13 9.50 16.41
N THR A 303 12.41 8.65 17.38
CA THR A 303 13.14 9.01 18.60
C THR A 303 14.57 8.52 18.49
N THR A 304 15.48 9.46 18.34
CA THR A 304 16.95 9.25 18.34
C THR A 304 17.48 9.08 19.77
N GLN A 305 18.75 8.72 19.94
CA GLN A 305 19.37 8.44 21.25
C GLN A 305 19.86 9.66 22.05
N HIS A 306 19.64 10.89 21.58
CA HIS A 306 20.16 12.11 22.24
C HIS A 306 19.27 12.64 23.38
#